data_AF-A0A7C4TYQ8-F1
#
_entry.id   AF-A0A7C4TYQ8-F1
#
_cell.length_a   1.000
_cell.length_b   1.000
_cell.length_c   1.000
_cell.angle_alpha   90.00
_cell.angle_beta   90.00
_cell.angle_gamma   90.00
#
_symmetry.space_group_name_H-M   'P 1'
#
loop_
_entity.id
_entity.type
_entity.pdbx_description
1 polymer ?
#
loop_
_entity_poly.entity_id
_entity_poly.type
_entity_poly.pdbx_seq_one_letter_code
_entity_poly.pdbx_strand_id
1 'polypeptide(L)'
;MTSVEQKTLLQRLIESLPENLRNAYENAPRKSSPAHEILRLLVARHLLSKGYRDLSFEKVVNDHQGQDAYVDIYVGGELNMFVECERKPNRMKVLERRRKIAEAYPKARFILALQDRMGWFSRKLTGAADEIWIVSIDGQVKAPWEWIEERKSLLQSLFAAYGFKAMIEEYMRAEEEYRRLIRLEEEEKVYWQTLLAKTIFKASAEASWLNTLKIRGAWSTRAEKTWQKLNQTKLAITRRVVELLNAPLSLSSPYILKLEDDYSLRVEVDWDRWQWLGWKDYPDSRSTQTSQYRILEKNMEIELKIATKHLKTSHTGNRTYTDPELANISQELKSIWNNIQEMEQIIKTLITQQTQTTK
;
A
#
# COMPACT_ATOMS: atom_id res chain seq x y z
N MET A 1 19.91 -29.33 3.88
CA MET A 1 18.67 -28.98 3.13
C MET A 1 19.08 -28.00 2.05
N THR A 2 19.11 -28.44 0.80
CA THR A 2 19.43 -27.60 -0.36
C THR A 2 18.39 -26.49 -0.46
N SER A 3 18.82 -25.23 -0.33
CA SER A 3 17.94 -24.09 -0.58
C SER A 3 17.45 -24.19 -2.02
N VAL A 4 16.14 -24.43 -2.20
CA VAL A 4 15.51 -24.23 -3.50
C VAL A 4 15.68 -22.75 -3.82
N GLU A 5 16.56 -22.44 -4.75
CA GLU A 5 16.84 -21.09 -5.20
C GLU A 5 15.53 -20.47 -5.68
N GLN A 6 15.00 -19.49 -4.95
CA GLN A 6 13.73 -18.88 -5.28
C GLN A 6 13.90 -18.09 -6.59
N LYS A 7 13.29 -18.58 -7.67
CA LYS A 7 13.29 -17.91 -8.96
C LYS A 7 12.70 -16.51 -8.85
N THR A 8 13.35 -15.54 -9.46
CA THR A 8 12.88 -14.14 -9.54
C THR A 8 11.58 -14.00 -10.32
N LEU A 9 10.83 -12.90 -10.12
CA LEU A 9 9.60 -12.63 -10.89
C LEU A 9 9.87 -12.63 -12.40
N LEU A 10 10.97 -12.01 -12.83
CA LEU A 10 11.37 -11.99 -14.23
C LEU A 10 11.64 -13.40 -14.78
N GLN A 11 12.39 -14.24 -14.06
CA GLN A 11 12.65 -15.62 -14.48
C GLN A 11 11.37 -16.43 -14.58
N ARG A 12 10.48 -16.35 -13.58
CA ARG A 12 9.19 -17.05 -13.60
C ARG A 12 8.34 -16.59 -14.79
N LEU A 13 8.38 -15.30 -15.14
CA LEU A 13 7.67 -14.79 -16.32
C LEU A 13 8.25 -15.34 -17.61
N ILE A 14 9.57 -15.33 -17.80
CA ILE A 14 10.24 -15.87 -19.00
C ILE A 14 9.91 -17.36 -19.19
N GLU A 15 9.97 -18.15 -18.12
CA GLU A 15 9.66 -19.58 -18.13
C GLU A 15 8.20 -19.89 -18.42
N SER A 16 7.29 -18.94 -18.13
CA SER A 16 5.87 -19.07 -18.44
C SER A 16 5.50 -18.69 -19.88
N LEU A 17 6.45 -18.13 -20.66
CA LEU A 17 6.18 -17.71 -22.03
C LEU A 17 6.08 -18.93 -22.97
N PRO A 18 5.17 -18.89 -23.96
CA PRO A 18 5.21 -19.78 -25.10
C PRO A 18 6.56 -19.68 -25.82
N GLU A 19 7.02 -20.80 -26.40
CA GLU A 19 8.37 -20.93 -26.98
C GLU A 19 8.67 -19.87 -28.04
N ASN A 20 7.72 -19.59 -28.94
CA ASN A 20 7.87 -18.57 -29.97
C ASN A 20 8.11 -17.16 -29.38
N LEU A 21 7.36 -16.79 -28.33
CA LEU A 21 7.53 -15.48 -27.68
C LEU A 21 8.80 -15.45 -26.83
N ARG A 22 9.15 -16.56 -26.18
CA ARG A 22 10.42 -16.68 -25.45
C ARG A 22 11.60 -16.48 -26.38
N ASN A 23 11.61 -17.15 -27.54
CA ASN A 23 12.66 -17.01 -28.55
C ASN A 23 12.72 -15.57 -29.09
N ALA A 24 11.57 -14.94 -29.37
CA ALA A 24 11.53 -13.54 -29.80
C ALA A 24 12.09 -12.59 -28.72
N TYR A 25 11.77 -12.85 -27.45
CA TYR A 25 12.32 -12.10 -26.33
C TYR A 25 13.83 -12.33 -26.20
N GLU A 26 14.31 -13.56 -26.12
CA GLU A 26 15.74 -13.89 -25.94
C GLU A 26 16.62 -13.33 -27.05
N ASN A 27 16.12 -13.28 -28.28
CA ASN A 27 16.81 -12.70 -29.44
C ASN A 27 16.68 -11.17 -29.54
N ALA A 28 16.01 -10.50 -28.59
CA ALA A 28 15.91 -9.05 -28.59
C ALA A 28 17.31 -8.42 -28.50
N PRO A 29 17.65 -7.44 -29.34
CA PRO A 29 19.00 -6.87 -29.43
C PRO A 29 19.49 -6.23 -28.11
N ARG A 30 18.57 -5.80 -27.25
CA ARG A 30 18.90 -5.13 -25.99
C ARG A 30 18.00 -5.57 -24.85
N LYS A 31 18.62 -5.71 -23.68
CA LYS A 31 17.93 -5.92 -22.40
C LYS A 31 18.00 -4.66 -21.55
N SER A 32 16.90 -4.35 -20.89
CA SER A 32 16.71 -3.23 -19.98
C SER A 32 16.73 -3.71 -18.52
N SER A 33 16.48 -2.81 -17.57
CA SER A 33 16.33 -3.17 -16.17
C SER A 33 15.23 -4.23 -15.95
N PRO A 34 15.34 -5.13 -14.96
CA PRO A 34 14.35 -6.18 -14.71
C PRO A 34 12.90 -5.68 -14.62
N ALA A 35 12.66 -4.54 -13.94
CA ALA A 35 11.34 -3.91 -13.85
C ALA A 35 10.72 -3.58 -15.22
N HIS A 36 11.56 -3.11 -16.15
CA HIS A 36 11.15 -2.76 -17.51
C HIS A 36 10.85 -4.03 -18.31
N GLU A 37 11.69 -5.06 -18.16
CA GLU A 37 11.47 -6.35 -18.80
C GLU A 37 10.18 -7.02 -18.34
N ILE A 38 9.90 -6.99 -17.04
CA ILE A 38 8.65 -7.50 -16.47
C ILE A 38 7.46 -6.80 -17.15
N LEU A 39 7.46 -5.47 -17.24
CA LEU A 39 6.41 -4.71 -17.92
C LEU A 39 6.26 -5.13 -19.38
N ARG A 40 7.36 -5.25 -20.13
CA ARG A 40 7.35 -5.70 -21.53
C ARG A 40 6.75 -7.08 -21.68
N LEU A 41 7.16 -8.03 -20.85
CA LEU A 41 6.67 -9.41 -20.92
C LEU A 41 5.19 -9.51 -20.57
N LEU A 42 4.70 -8.75 -19.59
CA LEU A 42 3.28 -8.70 -19.24
C LEU A 42 2.44 -8.12 -20.38
N VAL A 43 2.91 -7.05 -21.04
CA VAL A 43 2.27 -6.48 -22.22
C VAL A 43 2.26 -7.46 -23.38
N ALA A 44 3.38 -8.14 -23.66
CA ALA A 44 3.46 -9.14 -24.72
C ALA A 44 2.51 -10.32 -24.48
N ARG A 45 2.39 -10.78 -23.22
CA ARG A 45 1.40 -11.80 -22.83
C ARG A 45 -0.03 -11.33 -23.03
N HIS A 46 -0.33 -10.07 -22.73
CA HIS A 46 -1.64 -9.49 -23.02
C HIS A 46 -1.93 -9.46 -24.52
N LEU A 47 -0.96 -9.06 -25.35
CA LEU A 47 -1.12 -9.07 -26.81
C LEU A 47 -1.35 -10.50 -27.33
N LEU A 48 -0.62 -11.49 -26.82
CA LEU A 48 -0.87 -12.90 -27.14
C LEU A 48 -2.29 -13.34 -26.75
N SER A 49 -2.79 -12.95 -25.58
CA SER A 49 -4.15 -13.35 -25.15
C SER A 49 -5.24 -12.69 -26.01
N LYS A 50 -4.94 -11.55 -26.64
CA LYS A 50 -5.77 -10.90 -27.65
C LYS A 50 -5.64 -11.49 -29.06
N GLY A 51 -4.79 -12.50 -29.25
CA GLY A 51 -4.64 -13.21 -30.51
C GLY A 51 -3.52 -12.69 -31.42
N TYR A 52 -2.78 -11.66 -31.01
CA TYR A 52 -1.62 -11.19 -31.77
C TYR A 52 -0.47 -12.20 -31.67
N ARG A 53 0.04 -12.69 -32.79
CA ARG A 53 1.09 -13.75 -32.82
C ARG A 53 2.44 -13.28 -33.36
N ASP A 54 2.41 -12.30 -34.27
CA ASP A 54 3.63 -11.72 -34.88
C ASP A 54 4.20 -10.61 -33.98
N LEU A 55 4.81 -11.02 -32.87
CA LEU A 55 5.39 -10.11 -31.87
C LEU A 55 6.91 -10.12 -31.98
N SER A 56 7.50 -8.92 -31.96
CA SER A 56 8.94 -8.73 -31.84
C SER A 56 9.25 -7.69 -30.77
N PHE A 57 10.45 -7.79 -30.18
CA PHE A 57 10.92 -6.87 -29.16
C PHE A 57 12.02 -5.97 -29.72
N GLU A 58 12.10 -4.74 -29.20
CA GLU A 58 13.14 -3.75 -29.57
C GLU A 58 13.22 -3.51 -31.09
N LYS A 59 12.07 -3.31 -31.73
CA LYS A 59 11.99 -3.05 -33.17
C LYS A 59 12.64 -1.70 -33.48
N VAL A 60 13.61 -1.73 -34.40
CA VAL A 60 14.25 -0.51 -34.90
C VAL A 60 13.30 0.23 -35.83
N VAL A 61 13.14 1.51 -35.56
CA VAL A 61 12.40 2.50 -36.34
C VAL A 61 13.40 3.56 -36.77
N ASN A 62 13.77 3.54 -38.04
CA ASN A 62 14.68 4.51 -38.62
C ASN A 62 13.88 5.75 -39.01
N ASP A 63 14.25 6.91 -38.46
CA ASP A 63 13.74 8.16 -39.01
C ASP A 63 14.44 8.50 -40.35
N HIS A 64 13.87 9.44 -41.11
CA HIS A 64 14.46 9.91 -42.37
C HIS A 64 15.84 10.56 -42.21
N GLN A 65 16.31 10.78 -40.97
CA GLN A 65 17.62 11.33 -40.62
C GLN A 65 18.64 10.24 -40.26
N GLY A 66 18.26 8.96 -40.33
CA GLY A 66 19.13 7.83 -40.04
C GLY A 66 19.38 7.60 -38.55
N GLN A 67 18.53 8.13 -37.66
CA GLN A 67 18.59 7.81 -36.24
C GLN A 67 17.71 6.60 -35.90
N ASP A 68 18.31 5.61 -35.26
CA ASP A 68 17.62 4.42 -34.77
C ASP A 68 16.81 4.73 -33.51
N ALA A 69 15.49 4.60 -33.57
CA ALA A 69 14.62 4.56 -32.40
C ALA A 69 14.13 3.12 -32.18
N TYR A 70 14.32 2.58 -30.97
CA TYR A 70 13.92 1.22 -30.65
C TYR A 70 12.62 1.24 -29.86
N VAL A 71 11.57 0.62 -30.39
CA VAL A 71 10.29 0.46 -29.70
C VAL A 71 10.27 -0.87 -28.97
N ASP A 72 9.80 -0.87 -27.72
CA ASP A 72 9.84 -2.03 -26.84
C ASP A 72 9.18 -3.27 -27.45
N ILE A 73 7.97 -3.14 -28.00
CA ILE A 73 7.23 -4.24 -28.63
C ILE A 73 6.63 -3.76 -29.95
N TYR A 74 6.75 -4.57 -30.98
CA TYR A 74 6.11 -4.36 -32.28
C TYR A 74 5.23 -5.56 -32.64
N VAL A 75 4.00 -5.28 -33.07
CA VAL A 75 3.08 -6.25 -33.66
C VAL A 75 3.06 -6.03 -35.17
N GLY A 76 3.56 -7.03 -35.90
CA GLY A 76 3.58 -7.02 -37.36
C GLY A 76 2.24 -7.35 -38.02
N GLY A 77 2.23 -7.29 -39.34
CA GLY A 77 1.04 -7.51 -40.18
C GLY A 77 0.25 -6.24 -40.49
N GLU A 78 -1.05 -6.38 -40.71
CA GLU A 78 -1.91 -5.30 -41.22
C GLU A 78 -2.10 -4.13 -40.24
N LEU A 79 -1.99 -4.39 -38.93
CA LEU A 79 -2.26 -3.40 -37.88
C LEU A 79 -1.10 -2.46 -37.57
N ASN A 80 0.14 -2.87 -37.84
CA ASN A 80 1.38 -2.15 -37.49
C ASN A 80 1.28 -1.43 -36.14
N MET A 81 1.36 -2.19 -35.04
CA MET A 81 1.19 -1.66 -33.70
C MET A 81 2.53 -1.57 -32.97
N PHE A 82 2.82 -0.41 -32.41
CA PHE A 82 4.02 -0.12 -31.66
C PHE A 82 3.63 0.15 -30.20
N VAL A 83 4.21 -0.61 -29.28
CA VAL A 83 3.95 -0.46 -27.84
C VAL A 83 5.22 -0.04 -27.12
N GLU A 84 5.21 1.14 -26.52
CA GLU A 84 6.28 1.63 -25.64
C GLU A 84 5.89 1.36 -24.19
N CYS A 85 6.79 0.77 -23.42
CA CYS A 85 6.60 0.44 -22.01
C CYS A 85 7.32 1.48 -21.14
N GLU A 86 6.62 2.20 -20.28
CA GLU A 86 7.22 3.26 -19.46
C GLU A 86 6.87 3.10 -17.99
N ARG A 87 7.90 2.92 -17.16
CA ARG A 87 7.76 2.92 -15.69
C ARG A 87 7.57 4.32 -15.12
N LYS A 88 8.11 5.33 -15.80
CA LYS A 88 8.03 6.74 -15.43
C LYS A 88 7.99 7.60 -16.71
N PRO A 89 6.82 7.71 -17.34
CA PRO A 89 6.70 8.36 -18.64
C PRO A 89 7.03 9.85 -18.57
N ASN A 90 7.80 10.31 -19.54
CA ASN A 90 8.00 11.73 -19.84
C ASN A 90 7.18 12.09 -21.09
N ARG A 91 6.21 13.01 -20.97
CA ARG A 91 5.31 13.37 -22.07
C ARG A 91 6.05 13.80 -23.34
N MET A 92 7.12 14.60 -23.21
CA MET A 92 7.88 15.09 -24.37
C MET A 92 8.61 13.94 -25.08
N LYS A 93 9.23 13.04 -24.32
CA LYS A 93 9.87 11.82 -24.86
C LYS A 93 8.86 10.96 -25.63
N VAL A 94 7.67 10.76 -25.05
CA VAL A 94 6.60 9.96 -25.67
C VAL A 94 6.09 10.61 -26.96
N LEU A 95 5.88 11.94 -26.96
CA LEU A 95 5.46 12.68 -28.16
C LEU A 95 6.50 12.61 -29.28
N GLU A 96 7.78 12.79 -28.94
CA GLU A 96 8.87 12.66 -29.91
C GLU A 96 8.92 11.24 -30.49
N ARG A 97 8.76 10.23 -29.64
CA ARG A 97 8.71 8.83 -30.06
C ARG A 97 7.55 8.57 -31.01
N ARG A 98 6.35 9.05 -30.66
CA ARG A 98 5.16 8.97 -31.53
C ARG A 98 5.41 9.60 -32.89
N ARG A 99 6.02 10.79 -32.91
CA ARG A 99 6.35 11.50 -34.17
C ARG A 99 7.26 10.67 -35.06
N LYS A 100 8.36 10.13 -34.51
CA LYS A 100 9.31 9.27 -35.24
C LYS A 100 8.63 8.03 -35.82
N ILE A 101 7.74 7.39 -35.06
CA ILE A 101 6.97 6.23 -35.53
C ILE A 101 6.01 6.63 -36.65
N ALA A 102 5.30 7.75 -36.51
CA ALA A 102 4.34 8.21 -37.52
C ALA A 102 5.03 8.60 -38.85
N GLU A 103 6.25 9.13 -38.79
CA GLU A 103 7.05 9.44 -39.99
C GLU A 103 7.45 8.16 -40.73
N ALA A 104 7.95 7.15 -40.01
CA ALA A 104 8.37 5.88 -40.61
C ALA A 104 7.19 4.96 -40.99
N TYR A 105 6.08 5.02 -40.24
CA TYR A 105 4.91 4.17 -40.39
C TYR A 105 3.61 5.00 -40.24
N PRO A 106 3.15 5.71 -41.29
CA PRO A 106 2.05 6.68 -41.20
C PRO A 106 0.69 6.15 -40.75
N LYS A 107 0.46 4.84 -40.84
CA LYS A 107 -0.79 4.17 -40.42
C LYS A 107 -0.64 3.36 -39.14
N ALA A 108 0.52 3.42 -38.50
CA ALA A 108 0.78 2.64 -37.31
C ALA A 108 0.00 3.16 -36.10
N ARG A 109 -0.38 2.24 -35.22
CA ARG A 109 -0.94 2.57 -33.91
C ARG A 109 0.16 2.62 -32.87
N PHE A 110 0.19 3.68 -32.08
CA PHE A 110 1.15 3.86 -31.00
C PHE A 110 0.46 3.76 -29.64
N ILE A 111 0.87 2.77 -28.85
CA ILE A 111 0.34 2.46 -27.53
C ILE A 111 1.41 2.73 -26.48
N LEU A 112 1.01 3.41 -25.41
CA LEU A 112 1.85 3.63 -24.24
C LEU A 112 1.39 2.73 -23.08
N ALA A 113 2.16 1.70 -22.77
CA ALA A 113 1.93 0.85 -21.62
C ALA A 113 2.66 1.39 -20.39
N LEU A 114 1.93 1.62 -19.30
CA LEU A 114 2.41 2.21 -18.07
C LEU A 114 2.30 1.21 -16.93
N GLN A 115 3.29 1.23 -16.06
CA GLN A 115 3.19 0.57 -14.76
C GLN A 115 2.01 1.14 -13.95
N ASP A 116 1.23 0.29 -13.29
CA ASP A 116 0.07 0.66 -12.46
C ASP A 116 0.31 1.79 -11.45
N ARG A 117 1.50 1.88 -10.86
CA ARG A 117 1.90 3.02 -10.00
C ARG A 117 1.75 4.39 -10.66
N MET A 118 1.72 4.44 -11.99
CA MET A 118 1.57 5.64 -12.81
C MET A 118 0.11 5.91 -13.22
N GLY A 119 -0.84 5.05 -12.85
CA GLY A 119 -2.25 5.13 -13.24
C GLY A 119 -2.88 6.48 -12.91
N TRP A 120 -2.63 7.03 -11.71
CA TRP A 120 -3.10 8.36 -11.31
C TRP A 120 -2.54 9.52 -12.15
N PHE A 121 -1.41 9.32 -12.82
CA PHE A 121 -0.73 10.36 -13.62
C PHE A 121 -0.96 10.21 -15.12
N SER A 122 -1.61 9.13 -15.56
CA SER A 122 -1.89 8.80 -16.97
C SER A 122 -2.59 9.93 -17.73
N ARG A 123 -3.48 10.70 -17.08
CA ARG A 123 -4.16 11.86 -17.69
C ARG A 123 -3.19 12.93 -18.23
N LYS A 124 -1.99 13.05 -17.66
CA LYS A 124 -0.96 13.98 -18.15
C LYS A 124 -0.38 13.56 -19.51
N LEU A 125 -0.68 12.35 -19.96
CA LEU A 125 -0.17 11.75 -21.18
C LEU A 125 -1.26 11.66 -22.27
N THR A 126 -2.47 12.16 -22.00
CA THR A 126 -3.54 12.23 -23.00
C THR A 126 -3.06 12.93 -24.27
N GLY A 127 -3.28 12.29 -25.43
CA GLY A 127 -2.82 12.77 -26.73
C GLY A 127 -1.35 12.47 -27.05
N ALA A 128 -0.56 11.94 -26.10
CA ALA A 128 0.82 11.52 -26.38
C ALA A 128 0.90 10.15 -27.07
N ALA A 129 -0.14 9.34 -26.96
CA ALA A 129 -0.31 8.05 -27.63
C ALA A 129 -1.75 7.90 -28.15
N ASP A 130 -1.98 6.96 -29.05
CA ASP A 130 -3.33 6.60 -29.52
C ASP A 130 -4.10 5.88 -28.40
N GLU A 131 -3.39 5.03 -27.66
CA GLU A 131 -3.90 4.40 -26.45
C GLU A 131 -2.90 4.44 -25.31
N ILE A 132 -3.43 4.47 -24.10
CA ILE A 132 -2.66 4.33 -22.87
C ILE A 132 -3.18 3.09 -22.17
N TRP A 133 -2.28 2.21 -21.76
CA TRP A 133 -2.59 1.01 -21.00
C TRP A 133 -1.94 1.10 -19.63
N ILE A 134 -2.67 0.72 -18.59
CA ILE A 134 -2.20 0.58 -17.23
C ILE A 134 -2.05 -0.91 -16.94
N VAL A 135 -0.82 -1.33 -16.71
CA VAL A 135 -0.43 -2.72 -16.52
C VAL A 135 -0.17 -2.94 -15.04
N SER A 136 -0.87 -3.89 -14.44
CA SER A 136 -0.65 -4.33 -13.07
C SER A 136 0.35 -5.48 -12.99
N ILE A 137 0.97 -5.66 -11.83
CA ILE A 137 1.99 -6.70 -11.61
C ILE A 137 1.51 -8.12 -11.92
N ASP A 138 0.20 -8.36 -11.79
CA ASP A 138 -0.46 -9.62 -12.09
C ASP A 138 -0.72 -9.84 -13.60
N GLY A 139 -0.34 -8.86 -14.44
CA GLY A 139 -0.50 -8.90 -15.89
C GLY A 139 -1.86 -8.39 -16.38
N GLN A 140 -2.73 -7.90 -15.49
CA GLN A 140 -3.94 -7.22 -15.94
C GLN A 140 -3.58 -5.93 -16.67
N VAL A 141 -4.20 -5.73 -17.83
CA VAL A 141 -4.07 -4.52 -18.63
C VAL A 141 -5.44 -3.88 -18.70
N LYS A 142 -5.55 -2.71 -18.07
CA LYS A 142 -6.73 -1.87 -18.07
C LYS A 142 -6.38 -0.58 -18.75
N ALA A 143 -7.38 0.18 -19.12
CA ALA A 143 -7.11 1.49 -19.63
C ALA A 143 -7.55 2.56 -18.60
N PRO A 144 -7.03 3.81 -18.66
CA PRO A 144 -6.84 4.62 -17.45
C PRO A 144 -8.06 4.87 -16.57
N TRP A 145 -9.22 5.09 -17.17
CA TRP A 145 -10.47 5.39 -16.47
C TRP A 145 -11.00 4.15 -15.74
N GLU A 146 -10.91 2.97 -16.36
CA GLU A 146 -11.29 1.70 -15.74
C GLU A 146 -10.41 1.41 -14.52
N TRP A 147 -9.09 1.55 -14.67
CA TRP A 147 -8.16 1.40 -13.55
C TRP A 147 -8.45 2.40 -12.42
N ILE A 148 -8.72 3.67 -12.76
CA ILE A 148 -9.03 4.72 -11.77
C ILE A 148 -10.32 4.39 -10.99
N GLU A 149 -11.38 3.99 -11.68
CA GLU A 149 -12.67 3.71 -11.03
C GLU A 149 -12.62 2.46 -10.16
N GLU A 150 -11.98 1.39 -10.63
CA GLU A 150 -11.76 0.19 -9.82
C GLU A 150 -10.90 0.50 -8.59
N ARG A 151 -9.83 1.28 -8.77
CA ARG A 151 -8.96 1.66 -7.65
C ARG A 151 -9.70 2.53 -6.62
N LYS A 152 -10.54 3.47 -7.07
CA LYS A 152 -11.41 4.24 -6.16
C LYS A 152 -12.37 3.34 -5.41
N SER A 153 -13.04 2.42 -6.11
CA SER A 153 -14.00 1.50 -5.51
C SER A 153 -13.35 0.64 -4.43
N LEU A 154 -12.17 0.09 -4.71
CA LEU A 154 -11.35 -0.63 -3.73
C LEU A 154 -11.07 0.24 -2.49
N LEU A 155 -10.51 1.44 -2.69
CA LEU A 155 -10.15 2.34 -1.59
C LEU A 155 -11.37 2.80 -0.75
N GLN A 156 -12.51 3.02 -1.40
CA GLN A 156 -13.76 3.35 -0.72
C GLN A 156 -14.34 2.16 0.05
N SER A 157 -14.17 0.94 -0.47
CA SER A 157 -14.62 -0.28 0.21
C SER A 157 -13.79 -0.61 1.47
N LEU A 158 -12.51 -0.22 1.52
CA LEU A 158 -11.65 -0.36 2.70
C LEU A 158 -12.23 0.41 3.90
N PHE A 159 -12.94 1.51 3.67
CA PHE A 159 -13.79 2.13 4.68
C PHE A 159 -15.23 2.24 4.19
N ALA A 160 -15.89 1.10 3.96
CA ALA A 160 -17.35 1.08 3.91
C ALA A 160 -17.87 1.88 5.12
N ALA A 161 -18.34 3.11 4.87
CA ALA A 161 -18.28 4.19 5.85
C ALA A 161 -19.01 3.88 7.15
N TYR A 162 -20.04 3.04 7.06
CA TYR A 162 -20.82 2.58 8.20
C TYR A 162 -20.09 1.57 9.08
N GLY A 163 -19.31 0.66 8.51
CA GLY A 163 -18.64 -0.42 9.25
C GLY A 163 -17.52 0.12 10.15
N PHE A 164 -16.61 0.92 9.58
CA PHE A 164 -15.49 1.45 10.36
C PHE A 164 -15.93 2.49 11.39
N LYS A 165 -16.86 3.38 11.03
CA LYS A 165 -17.43 4.34 11.99
C LYS A 165 -18.11 3.64 13.16
N ALA A 166 -18.91 2.60 12.89
CA ALA A 166 -19.55 1.81 13.95
C ALA A 166 -18.53 1.13 14.87
N MET A 167 -17.41 0.65 14.34
CA MET A 167 -16.31 0.08 15.15
C MET A 167 -15.70 1.14 16.07
N ILE A 168 -15.41 2.34 15.57
CA ILE A 168 -14.90 3.46 16.39
C ILE A 168 -15.93 3.84 17.47
N GLU A 169 -17.21 3.96 17.13
CA GLU A 169 -18.26 4.27 18.10
C GLU A 169 -18.48 3.16 19.14
N GLU A 170 -18.31 1.90 18.76
CA GLU A 170 -18.32 0.77 19.69
C GLU A 170 -17.10 0.79 20.62
N TYR A 171 -15.91 1.11 20.10
CA TYR A 171 -14.70 1.26 20.90
C TYR A 171 -14.87 2.36 21.96
N MET A 172 -15.33 3.55 21.56
CA MET A 172 -15.55 4.66 22.49
C MET A 172 -16.56 4.30 23.59
N ARG A 173 -17.68 3.65 23.22
CA ARG A 173 -18.68 3.18 24.20
C ARG A 173 -18.12 2.12 25.15
N ALA A 174 -17.33 1.17 24.63
CA ALA A 174 -16.71 0.13 25.43
C ALA A 174 -15.65 0.71 26.39
N GLU A 175 -14.90 1.72 25.95
CA GLU A 175 -13.91 2.40 26.77
C GLU A 175 -14.56 3.14 27.94
N GLU A 176 -15.64 3.89 27.68
CA GLU A 176 -16.39 4.60 28.71
C GLU A 176 -16.98 3.64 29.75
N GLU A 177 -17.62 2.55 29.31
CA GLU A 177 -18.15 1.52 30.22
C GLU A 177 -17.03 0.85 31.02
N TYR A 178 -15.89 0.57 30.40
CA TYR A 178 -14.73 0.00 31.10
C TYR A 178 -14.21 0.94 32.20
N ARG A 179 -14.02 2.23 31.89
CA ARG A 179 -13.61 3.25 32.87
C ARG A 179 -14.59 3.35 34.03
N ARG A 180 -15.90 3.27 33.75
CA ARG A 180 -16.94 3.27 34.79
C ARG A 180 -16.85 2.04 35.69
N LEU A 181 -16.64 0.85 35.12
CA LEU A 181 -16.54 -0.40 35.87
C LEU A 181 -15.30 -0.47 36.75
N ILE A 182 -14.15 0.03 36.28
CA ILE A 182 -12.92 0.09 37.09
C ILE A 182 -13.12 0.98 38.32
N ARG A 183 -13.80 2.13 38.19
CA ARG A 183 -14.13 2.97 39.35
C ARG A 183 -15.02 2.25 40.36
N LEU A 184 -16.06 1.57 39.90
CA LEU A 184 -16.96 0.80 40.76
C LEU A 184 -16.23 -0.38 41.44
N GLU A 185 -15.29 -1.03 40.75
CA GLU A 185 -14.45 -2.07 41.33
C GLU A 185 -13.54 -1.52 42.44
N GLU A 186 -12.94 -0.34 42.24
CA GLU A 186 -12.13 0.34 43.26
C GLU A 186 -12.96 0.72 44.50
N GLU A 187 -14.14 1.31 44.29
CA GLU A 187 -15.08 1.65 45.38
C GLU A 187 -15.52 0.40 46.17
N GLU A 188 -15.87 -0.69 45.47
CA GLU A 188 -16.24 -1.95 46.07
C GLU A 188 -15.08 -2.56 46.88
N LYS A 189 -13.86 -2.51 46.34
CA LYS A 189 -12.65 -2.97 47.03
C LYS A 189 -12.42 -2.19 48.33
N VAL A 190 -12.53 -0.87 48.30
CA VAL A 190 -12.39 0.00 49.49
C VAL A 190 -13.48 -0.31 50.52
N TYR A 191 -14.72 -0.50 50.09
CA TYR A 191 -15.84 -0.88 50.96
C TYR A 191 -15.57 -2.19 51.70
N TRP A 192 -15.21 -3.26 50.97
CA TRP A 192 -14.95 -4.57 51.57
C TRP A 192 -13.71 -4.56 52.48
N GLN A 193 -12.63 -3.88 52.09
CA GLN A 193 -11.46 -3.70 52.95
C GLN A 193 -11.82 -2.99 54.26
N THR A 194 -12.62 -1.93 54.17
CA THR A 194 -13.09 -1.17 55.35
C THR A 194 -13.97 -2.03 56.25
N LEU A 195 -14.88 -2.82 55.68
CA LEU A 195 -15.75 -3.73 56.44
C LEU A 195 -14.95 -4.82 57.16
N LEU A 196 -13.99 -5.44 56.48
CA LEU A 196 -13.10 -6.44 57.07
C LEU A 196 -12.27 -5.83 58.20
N ALA A 197 -11.66 -4.67 57.97
CA ALA A 197 -10.89 -3.96 58.99
C ALA A 197 -11.75 -3.65 60.22
N LYS A 198 -12.95 -3.08 60.04
CA LYS A 198 -13.88 -2.79 61.15
C LYS A 198 -14.28 -4.05 61.94
N THR A 199 -14.45 -5.17 61.25
CA THR A 199 -14.81 -6.45 61.89
C THR A 199 -13.66 -6.97 62.76
N ILE A 200 -12.42 -6.79 62.31
CA ILE A 200 -11.22 -7.29 63.00
C ILE A 200 -10.76 -6.35 64.11
N PHE A 201 -10.93 -5.03 63.96
CA PHE A 201 -10.73 -4.07 65.05
C PHE A 201 -11.69 -4.30 66.21
N LYS A 202 -12.94 -4.73 65.94
CA LYS A 202 -13.86 -5.20 66.99
C LYS A 202 -13.40 -6.51 67.65
N ALA A 203 -12.52 -7.28 67.01
CA ALA A 203 -11.97 -8.55 67.49
C ALA A 203 -10.57 -8.43 68.10
N SER A 204 -10.05 -7.21 68.32
CA SER A 204 -8.80 -6.93 69.05
C SER A 204 -7.51 -7.52 68.47
N ALA A 205 -7.33 -7.52 67.14
CA ALA A 205 -6.08 -7.96 66.51
C ALA A 205 -5.53 -6.96 65.49
N GLU A 206 -4.23 -6.64 65.59
CA GLU A 206 -3.45 -5.95 64.55
C GLU A 206 -3.23 -6.88 63.35
N ALA A 207 -4.16 -6.86 62.39
CA ALA A 207 -4.11 -7.74 61.22
C ALA A 207 -3.59 -7.03 59.96
N SER A 208 -2.29 -6.72 59.94
CA SER A 208 -1.62 -6.07 58.80
C SER A 208 -1.70 -6.88 57.48
N TRP A 209 -1.90 -8.20 57.56
CA TRP A 209 -2.11 -9.09 56.42
C TRP A 209 -3.43 -8.85 55.68
N LEU A 210 -4.41 -8.12 56.23
CA LEU A 210 -5.63 -7.78 55.50
C LEU A 210 -5.37 -6.91 54.26
N ASN A 211 -4.29 -6.12 54.28
CA ASN A 211 -3.88 -5.31 53.15
C ASN A 211 -3.36 -6.16 51.97
N THR A 212 -3.06 -7.44 52.20
CA THR A 212 -2.61 -8.37 51.16
C THR A 212 -3.76 -9.22 50.59
N LEU A 213 -4.98 -9.11 51.14
CA LEU A 213 -6.15 -9.81 50.61
C LEU A 213 -6.52 -9.28 49.22
N LYS A 214 -6.53 -10.19 48.24
CA LYS A 214 -7.05 -9.93 46.90
C LYS A 214 -8.57 -10.04 46.91
N ILE A 215 -9.24 -8.93 47.19
CA ILE A 215 -10.70 -8.84 47.09
C ILE A 215 -11.09 -8.75 45.62
N ARG A 216 -11.84 -9.73 45.13
CA ARG A 216 -12.53 -9.68 43.84
C ARG A 216 -14.01 -9.47 44.10
N GLY A 217 -14.47 -8.27 43.79
CA GLY A 217 -15.87 -7.88 43.93
C GLY A 217 -16.73 -8.28 42.73
N ALA A 218 -18.03 -8.04 42.80
CA ALA A 218 -18.99 -8.32 41.73
C ALA A 218 -18.65 -7.57 40.42
N TRP A 219 -18.01 -6.40 40.52
CA TRP A 219 -17.63 -5.60 39.36
C TRP A 219 -16.41 -6.14 38.61
N SER A 220 -15.51 -6.88 39.28
CA SER A 220 -14.26 -7.38 38.69
C SER A 220 -14.46 -8.25 37.44
N THR A 221 -15.42 -9.18 37.49
CA THR A 221 -15.73 -10.06 36.36
C THR A 221 -16.34 -9.29 35.19
N ARG A 222 -17.12 -8.24 35.49
CA ARG A 222 -17.72 -7.39 34.45
C ARG A 222 -16.67 -6.47 33.82
N ALA A 223 -15.77 -5.90 34.62
CA ALA A 223 -14.64 -5.11 34.13
C ALA A 223 -13.73 -5.92 33.21
N GLU A 224 -13.40 -7.16 33.60
CA GLU A 224 -12.58 -8.07 32.79
C GLU A 224 -13.23 -8.39 31.44
N LYS A 225 -14.53 -8.71 31.41
CA LYS A 225 -15.26 -8.94 30.14
C LYS A 225 -15.29 -7.71 29.25
N THR A 226 -15.55 -6.53 29.83
CA THR A 226 -15.57 -5.28 29.06
C THR A 226 -14.18 -4.94 28.52
N TRP A 227 -13.11 -5.18 29.29
CA TRP A 227 -11.73 -5.02 28.84
C TRP A 227 -11.37 -5.94 27.67
N GLN A 228 -11.77 -7.21 27.75
CA GLN A 228 -11.58 -8.16 26.64
C GLN A 228 -12.29 -7.68 25.37
N LYS A 229 -13.55 -7.22 25.50
CA LYS A 229 -14.30 -6.66 24.38
C LYS A 229 -13.64 -5.41 23.80
N LEU A 230 -13.18 -4.50 24.66
CA LEU A 230 -12.47 -3.28 24.26
C LEU A 230 -11.22 -3.60 23.43
N ASN A 231 -10.40 -4.55 23.88
CA ASN A 231 -9.21 -5.00 23.17
C ASN A 231 -9.54 -5.67 21.84
N GLN A 232 -10.60 -6.48 21.77
CA GLN A 232 -11.04 -7.08 20.51
C GLN A 232 -11.46 -6.01 19.50
N THR A 233 -12.24 -5.01 19.91
CA THR A 233 -12.64 -3.89 19.04
C THR A 233 -11.43 -3.07 18.62
N LYS A 234 -10.51 -2.78 19.55
CA LYS A 234 -9.24 -2.08 19.26
C LYS A 234 -8.44 -2.81 18.19
N LEU A 235 -8.24 -4.12 18.36
CA LEU A 235 -7.51 -4.96 17.40
C LEU A 235 -8.17 -4.96 16.02
N ALA A 236 -9.50 -5.05 15.96
CA ALA A 236 -10.24 -4.98 14.70
C ALA A 236 -10.06 -3.63 13.98
N ILE A 237 -10.12 -2.51 14.73
CA ILE A 237 -9.85 -1.17 14.20
C ILE A 237 -8.42 -1.10 13.67
N THR A 238 -7.43 -1.53 14.45
CA THR A 238 -6.02 -1.49 14.06
C THR A 238 -5.75 -2.32 12.81
N ARG A 239 -6.31 -3.54 12.70
CA ARG A 239 -6.23 -4.36 11.48
C ARG A 239 -6.76 -3.60 10.27
N ARG A 240 -7.89 -2.92 10.40
CA ARG A 240 -8.49 -2.16 9.31
C ARG A 240 -7.63 -0.96 8.87
N VAL A 241 -6.99 -0.29 9.83
CA VAL A 241 -6.02 0.78 9.54
C VAL A 241 -4.79 0.23 8.82
N VAL A 242 -4.28 -0.93 9.22
CA VAL A 242 -3.14 -1.58 8.54
C VAL A 242 -3.50 -2.00 7.11
N GLU A 243 -4.69 -2.57 6.90
CA GLU A 243 -5.21 -2.86 5.56
C GLU A 243 -5.29 -1.61 4.68
N LEU A 244 -5.77 -0.50 5.25
CA LEU A 244 -5.80 0.78 4.56
C LEU A 244 -4.41 1.23 4.13
N LEU A 245 -3.43 1.19 5.04
CA LEU A 245 -2.05 1.64 4.74
C LEU A 245 -1.38 0.71 3.73
N ASN A 246 -1.67 -0.58 3.79
CA ASN A 246 -1.15 -1.55 2.83
C ASN A 246 -1.66 -1.32 1.43
N ALA A 247 -2.86 -0.77 1.22
CA ALA A 247 -3.38 -0.49 -0.12
C ALA A 247 -2.50 0.50 -0.93
N PRO A 248 -2.20 1.74 -0.49
CA PRO A 248 -1.33 2.66 -1.22
C PRO A 248 0.13 2.21 -1.21
N LEU A 249 0.62 1.59 -0.12
CA LEU A 249 1.95 0.99 -0.09
C LEU A 249 2.08 -0.05 -1.20
N SER A 250 1.06 -0.89 -1.36
CA SER A 250 0.98 -1.94 -2.38
C SER A 250 1.21 -1.46 -3.80
N LEU A 251 0.88 -0.20 -4.09
CA LEU A 251 0.99 0.35 -5.43
C LEU A 251 2.39 0.92 -5.71
N SER A 252 3.10 1.40 -4.69
CA SER A 252 4.28 2.26 -4.87
C SER A 252 5.51 1.85 -4.04
N SER A 253 5.36 0.85 -3.19
CA SER A 253 6.35 0.34 -2.26
C SER A 253 6.33 -1.20 -2.26
N PRO A 254 7.49 -1.85 -2.08
CA PRO A 254 7.57 -3.28 -1.84
C PRO A 254 7.25 -3.65 -0.39
N TYR A 255 7.07 -2.68 0.51
CA TYR A 255 6.83 -2.96 1.92
C TYR A 255 5.38 -3.31 2.19
N ILE A 256 5.20 -4.35 3.01
CA ILE A 256 3.91 -4.80 3.54
C ILE A 256 3.97 -4.69 5.06
N LEU A 257 2.96 -4.05 5.65
CA LEU A 257 2.77 -3.99 7.09
C LEU A 257 1.95 -5.20 7.55
N LYS A 258 2.43 -5.90 8.58
CA LYS A 258 1.67 -6.94 9.28
C LYS A 258 1.48 -6.56 10.73
N LEU A 259 0.26 -6.73 11.22
CA LEU A 259 -0.07 -6.54 12.63
C LEU A 259 0.09 -7.87 13.36
N GLU A 260 0.91 -7.88 14.39
CA GLU A 260 1.09 -9.03 15.29
C GLU A 260 0.07 -8.99 16.44
N ASP A 261 -0.09 -10.10 17.15
CA ASP A 261 -1.08 -10.24 18.24
C ASP A 261 -0.79 -9.32 19.45
N ASP A 262 0.45 -8.85 19.59
CA ASP A 262 0.89 -7.91 20.63
C ASP A 262 0.75 -6.44 20.23
N TYR A 263 0.06 -6.15 19.13
CA TYR A 263 -0.08 -4.82 18.51
C TYR A 263 1.20 -4.24 17.90
N SER A 264 2.29 -5.02 17.82
CA SER A 264 3.47 -4.60 17.08
C SER A 264 3.23 -4.68 15.56
N LEU A 265 3.93 -3.83 14.81
CA LEU A 265 3.92 -3.84 13.35
C LEU A 265 5.22 -4.44 12.84
N ARG A 266 5.12 -5.54 12.10
CA ARG A 266 6.24 -6.09 11.33
C ARG A 266 6.19 -5.52 9.91
N VAL A 267 7.33 -5.07 9.41
CA VAL A 267 7.50 -4.69 8.00
C VAL A 267 8.12 -5.87 7.27
N GLU A 268 7.43 -6.35 6.25
CA GLU A 268 7.93 -7.37 5.34
C GLU A 268 8.21 -6.78 3.96
N VAL A 269 9.08 -7.45 3.20
CA VAL A 269 9.41 -7.09 1.83
C VAL A 269 8.75 -8.06 0.87
N ASP A 270 7.94 -7.53 -0.02
CA ASP A 270 7.43 -8.22 -1.21
C ASP A 270 8.48 -8.12 -2.32
N TRP A 271 9.24 -9.20 -2.50
CA TRP A 271 10.32 -9.28 -3.50
C TRP A 271 9.82 -9.21 -4.95
N ASP A 272 8.57 -9.58 -5.22
CA ASP A 272 7.99 -9.45 -6.55
C ASP A 272 7.70 -7.98 -6.86
N ARG A 273 7.11 -7.28 -5.88
CA ARG A 273 6.92 -5.83 -5.99
C ARG A 273 8.24 -5.07 -6.02
N TRP A 274 9.24 -5.54 -5.30
CA TRP A 274 10.58 -4.98 -5.34
C TRP A 274 11.11 -4.93 -6.77
N GLN A 275 11.03 -6.06 -7.47
CA GLN A 275 11.45 -6.18 -8.88
C GLN A 275 10.54 -5.40 -9.83
N TRP A 276 9.22 -5.49 -9.65
CA TRP A 276 8.24 -4.77 -10.45
C TRP A 276 8.49 -3.26 -10.41
N LEU A 277 8.62 -2.69 -9.21
CA LEU A 277 8.82 -1.26 -9.02
C LEU A 277 10.23 -0.81 -9.39
N GLY A 278 11.16 -1.75 -9.58
CA GLY A 278 12.58 -1.48 -9.83
C GLY A 278 13.23 -0.75 -8.66
N TRP A 279 12.89 -1.15 -7.43
CA TRP A 279 13.60 -0.69 -6.24
C TRP A 279 15.00 -1.31 -6.25
N LYS A 280 15.99 -0.56 -5.73
CA LYS A 280 17.38 -1.03 -5.61
C LYS A 280 17.73 -1.06 -4.14
N ASP A 281 18.32 -2.16 -3.68
CA ASP A 281 18.58 -2.46 -2.25
C ASP A 281 19.64 -1.55 -1.62
N TYR A 282 20.26 -0.67 -2.41
CA TYR A 282 21.27 0.29 -1.96
C TYR A 282 21.04 1.71 -2.53
N PRO A 283 21.32 2.77 -1.74
CA PRO A 283 21.09 4.16 -2.09
C PRO A 283 22.17 4.71 -3.04
N ASP A 284 22.35 4.13 -4.23
CA ASP A 284 23.43 4.57 -5.13
C ASP A 284 23.14 5.87 -5.89
N SER A 285 21.94 6.47 -5.74
CA SER A 285 21.70 7.86 -6.19
C SER A 285 20.54 8.54 -5.48
N ARG A 286 20.79 9.72 -4.87
CA ARG A 286 19.77 10.59 -4.27
C ARG A 286 18.62 10.93 -5.24
N SER A 287 18.92 11.07 -6.54
CA SER A 287 17.95 11.49 -7.56
C SER A 287 16.89 10.43 -7.90
N THR A 288 17.29 9.15 -8.01
CA THR A 288 16.37 8.04 -8.32
C THR A 288 15.43 7.77 -7.15
N GLN A 289 15.95 7.74 -5.93
CA GLN A 289 15.18 7.59 -4.68
C GLN A 289 14.18 8.73 -4.50
N THR A 290 14.63 9.98 -4.63
CA THR A 290 13.75 11.16 -4.53
C THR A 290 12.55 11.00 -5.46
N SER A 291 12.73 10.42 -6.64
CA SER A 291 11.62 10.22 -7.56
C SER A 291 10.69 9.06 -7.20
N GLN A 292 11.22 7.93 -6.68
CA GLN A 292 10.39 6.81 -6.23
C GLN A 292 9.56 7.20 -5.00
N TYR A 293 10.18 7.86 -4.01
CA TYR A 293 9.51 8.38 -2.83
C TYR A 293 8.48 9.47 -3.18
N ARG A 294 8.79 10.41 -4.07
CA ARG A 294 7.79 11.40 -4.53
C ARG A 294 6.57 10.79 -5.21
N ILE A 295 6.73 9.67 -5.92
CA ILE A 295 5.58 8.95 -6.50
C ILE A 295 4.78 8.27 -5.40
N LEU A 296 5.46 7.60 -4.45
CA LEU A 296 4.83 7.01 -3.28
C LEU A 296 4.03 8.04 -2.48
N GLU A 297 4.65 9.17 -2.09
CA GLU A 297 4.00 10.26 -1.35
C GLU A 297 2.75 10.77 -2.06
N LYS A 298 2.85 11.05 -3.37
CA LYS A 298 1.69 11.52 -4.15
C LYS A 298 0.59 10.49 -4.25
N ASN A 299 0.94 9.22 -4.45
CA ASN A 299 -0.04 8.14 -4.49
C ASN A 299 -0.70 7.96 -3.11
N MET A 300 0.07 7.98 -2.02
CA MET A 300 -0.46 7.96 -0.65
C MET A 300 -1.40 9.12 -0.40
N GLU A 301 -1.03 10.35 -0.77
CA GLU A 301 -1.87 11.53 -0.59
C GLU A 301 -3.22 11.39 -1.34
N ILE A 302 -3.17 10.97 -2.61
CA ILE A 302 -4.36 10.76 -3.43
C ILE A 302 -5.25 9.67 -2.82
N GLU A 303 -4.67 8.52 -2.50
CA GLU A 303 -5.43 7.33 -2.09
C GLU A 303 -5.98 7.45 -0.69
N LEU A 304 -5.22 7.99 0.26
CA LEU A 304 -5.73 8.30 1.61
C LEU A 304 -6.84 9.34 1.55
N LYS A 305 -6.72 10.35 0.69
CA LYS A 305 -7.80 11.35 0.49
C LYS A 305 -9.07 10.70 -0.06
N ILE A 306 -8.96 9.74 -0.98
CA ILE A 306 -10.11 8.99 -1.52
C ILE A 306 -10.74 8.13 -0.43
N ALA A 307 -9.94 7.30 0.24
CA ALA A 307 -10.41 6.37 1.26
C ALA A 307 -11.06 7.08 2.46
N THR A 308 -10.52 8.23 2.86
CA THR A 308 -11.02 8.99 4.04
C THR A 308 -12.08 10.04 3.69
N LYS A 309 -12.40 10.25 2.41
CA LYS A 309 -13.35 11.29 1.97
C LYS A 309 -14.71 11.20 2.69
N HIS A 310 -15.21 9.98 2.86
CA HIS A 310 -16.53 9.74 3.45
C HIS A 310 -16.57 9.91 4.97
N LEU A 311 -15.42 9.82 5.64
CA LEU A 311 -15.31 10.09 7.08
C LEU A 311 -15.54 11.58 7.39
N LYS A 312 -15.20 12.49 6.45
CA LYS A 312 -15.39 13.94 6.62
C LYS A 312 -16.83 14.39 6.38
N THR A 313 -17.56 13.76 5.47
CA THR A 313 -18.88 14.22 5.00
C THR A 313 -20.06 13.92 5.93
N SER A 314 -19.87 13.17 7.03
CA SER A 314 -20.96 12.81 7.95
C SER A 314 -21.14 13.75 9.17
N HIS A 315 -20.71 15.02 9.08
CA HIS A 315 -20.80 16.01 10.17
C HIS A 315 -22.15 16.75 10.27
N THR A 316 -23.21 16.29 9.59
CA THR A 316 -24.52 16.98 9.56
C THR A 316 -25.66 16.25 10.27
N GLY A 317 -25.39 15.27 11.13
CA GLY A 317 -26.43 14.48 11.81
C GLY A 317 -26.21 14.27 13.30
N ASN A 318 -26.76 15.18 14.12
CA ASN A 318 -27.26 15.00 15.50
C ASN A 318 -26.57 13.98 16.43
N ARG A 319 -25.25 14.08 16.55
CA ARG A 319 -24.55 13.92 17.84
C ARG A 319 -23.46 14.99 17.89
N THR A 320 -23.64 16.00 18.73
CA THR A 320 -22.54 16.84 19.17
C THR A 320 -21.58 15.95 19.95
N TYR A 321 -20.53 15.48 19.30
CA TYR A 321 -19.32 15.08 19.99
C TYR A 321 -18.87 16.30 20.80
N THR A 322 -18.57 16.11 22.07
CA THR A 322 -17.98 17.22 22.83
C THR A 322 -16.58 17.48 22.28
N ASP A 323 -16.17 18.75 22.15
CA ASP A 323 -14.82 19.14 21.69
C ASP A 323 -13.67 18.31 22.29
N PRO A 324 -13.73 17.82 23.56
CA PRO A 324 -12.72 16.92 24.11
C PRO A 324 -12.62 15.54 23.43
N GLU A 325 -13.72 14.96 22.94
CA GLU A 325 -13.73 13.61 22.34
C GLU A 325 -13.17 13.63 20.91
N LEU A 326 -13.54 14.67 20.15
CA LEU A 326 -12.91 14.96 18.85
C LEU A 326 -11.45 15.38 19.02
N ALA A 327 -11.12 16.12 20.09
CA ALA A 327 -9.74 16.44 20.41
C ALA A 327 -8.94 15.16 20.73
N ASN A 328 -9.50 14.20 21.47
CA ASN A 328 -8.81 12.98 21.86
C ASN A 328 -8.60 12.02 20.68
N ILE A 329 -9.62 11.82 19.83
CA ILE A 329 -9.47 11.07 18.57
C ILE A 329 -8.53 11.80 17.60
N SER A 330 -8.62 13.13 17.52
CA SER A 330 -7.65 13.93 16.77
C SER A 330 -6.25 13.82 17.37
N GLN A 331 -6.11 13.61 18.68
CA GLN A 331 -4.84 13.41 19.37
C GLN A 331 -4.29 12.01 19.10
N GLU A 332 -5.13 10.97 19.09
CA GLU A 332 -4.74 9.61 18.72
C GLU A 332 -4.38 9.53 17.23
N LEU A 333 -5.16 10.15 16.35
CA LEU A 333 -4.82 10.24 14.93
C LEU A 333 -3.57 11.10 14.70
N LYS A 334 -3.38 12.20 15.45
CA LYS A 334 -2.12 12.95 15.46
C LYS A 334 -0.97 12.11 16.03
N SER A 335 -1.22 11.27 17.02
CA SER A 335 -0.21 10.38 17.60
C SER A 335 0.18 9.30 16.59
N ILE A 336 -0.78 8.67 15.91
CA ILE A 336 -0.52 7.73 14.80
C ILE A 336 0.22 8.45 13.67
N TRP A 337 -0.18 9.67 13.31
CA TRP A 337 0.51 10.48 12.31
C TRP A 337 1.94 10.84 12.73
N ASN A 338 2.14 11.21 13.99
CA ASN A 338 3.46 11.50 14.55
C ASN A 338 4.32 10.24 14.59
N ASN A 339 3.75 9.09 14.94
CA ASN A 339 4.45 7.80 14.88
C ASN A 339 4.85 7.45 13.45
N ILE A 340 4.01 7.78 12.45
CA ILE A 340 4.36 7.65 11.02
C ILE A 340 5.51 8.59 10.65
N GLN A 341 5.49 9.83 11.11
CA GLN A 341 6.58 10.81 10.89
C GLN A 341 7.88 10.41 11.62
N GLU A 342 7.78 9.83 12.82
CA GLU A 342 8.92 9.28 13.55
C GLU A 342 9.50 8.05 12.85
N MET A 343 8.65 7.14 12.35
CA MET A 343 9.10 6.04 11.51
C MET A 343 9.82 6.56 10.26
N GLU A 344 9.29 7.59 9.61
CA GLU A 344 9.93 8.26 8.47
C GLU A 344 11.32 8.82 8.84
N GLN A 345 11.44 9.42 10.03
CA GLN A 345 12.69 9.99 10.53
C GLN A 345 13.70 8.93 10.97
N ILE A 346 13.25 7.84 11.59
CA ILE A 346 14.09 6.67 11.93
C ILE A 346 14.63 6.06 10.65
N ILE A 347 13.80 5.89 9.63
CA ILE A 347 14.23 5.41 8.32
C ILE A 347 15.31 6.35 7.74
N LYS A 348 15.09 7.67 7.75
CA LYS A 348 16.10 8.67 7.31
C LYS A 348 17.41 8.58 8.11
N THR A 349 17.33 8.32 9.41
CA THR A 349 18.49 8.25 10.31
C THR A 349 19.30 6.97 10.09
N LEU A 350 18.62 5.82 9.97
CA LEU A 350 19.24 4.54 9.63
C LEU A 350 19.94 4.60 8.27
N ILE A 351 19.31 5.25 7.28
CA ILE A 351 19.92 5.55 5.97
C ILE A 351 21.21 6.37 6.15
N THR A 352 21.20 7.39 7.01
CA THR A 352 22.36 8.27 7.24
C THR A 352 23.51 7.56 7.94
N GLN A 353 23.21 6.73 8.95
CA GLN A 353 24.20 5.98 9.71
C GLN A 353 24.86 4.88 8.87
N GLN A 354 24.09 4.14 8.06
CA GLN A 354 24.66 3.16 7.13
C GLN A 354 25.55 3.79 6.06
N THR A 355 25.26 5.03 5.64
CA THR A 355 26.10 5.74 4.67
C THR A 355 27.46 6.17 5.27
N GLN A 356 27.57 6.26 6.60
CA GLN A 356 28.80 6.64 7.31
C GLN A 356 29.69 5.44 7.65
N THR A 357 29.14 4.22 7.74
CA THR A 357 29.92 3.00 8.04
C THR A 357 30.49 2.30 6.80
N THR A 358 30.04 2.67 5.60
CA THR A 358 30.59 2.18 4.31
C THR A 358 31.57 3.15 3.62
N LYS A 359 32.04 4.18 4.33
CA LYS A 359 33.22 4.97 3.97
C LYS A 359 34.35 4.60 4.91
#